data_AF-A0A7K3QR34-F1
#
_entry.id   AF-A0A7K3QR34-F1
#
_cell.length_a   1.000
_cell.length_b   1.000
_cell.length_c   1.000
_cell.angle_alpha   90.00
_cell.angle_beta   90.00
_cell.angle_gamma   90.00
#
_symmetry.space_group_name_H-M   'P 1'
#
loop_
_entity.id
_entity.type
_entity.pdbx_description
1 polymer ?
#
loop_
_entity_poly.entity_id
_entity_poly.type
_entity_poly.pdbx_seq_one_letter_code
_entity_poly.pdbx_strand_id
1 'polypeptide(L)' 'VPEAQSGVPVADGRFVRAAHARGLQVHVWTVNEPERMHRLLDLGVDGIMTDHIDTLREVMEDRGVWV' A
#
# COMPACT_ATOMS: atom_id res chain seq x y z
N VAL A 1 6.19 6.09 1.00
CA VAL A 1 7.01 5.78 2.17
C VAL A 1 7.41 4.32 2.11
N PRO A 2 8.50 3.88 2.75
CA PRO A 2 8.78 2.46 2.89
C PRO A 2 7.72 1.78 3.77
N GLU A 3 7.51 0.47 3.61
CA GLU A 3 6.65 -0.29 4.54
C GLU A 3 7.27 -0.33 5.93
N ALA A 4 8.57 -0.58 6.02
CA ALA A 4 9.34 -0.57 7.26
C ALA A 4 10.75 0.00 7.02
N GLN A 5 11.32 0.62 8.04
CA GLN A 5 12.68 1.17 8.01
C GLN A 5 13.41 0.77 9.30
N SER A 6 14.58 0.16 9.17
CA SER A 6 15.41 -0.30 10.31
C SER A 6 14.64 -1.16 11.33
N GLY A 7 13.72 -2.01 10.85
CA GLY A 7 12.88 -2.87 11.70
C GLY A 7 11.64 -2.18 12.28
N VAL A 8 11.43 -0.89 12.02
CA VAL A 8 10.25 -0.15 12.46
C VAL A 8 9.20 -0.11 11.34
N PRO A 9 7.97 -0.60 11.57
CA PRO A 9 6.87 -0.39 10.63
C PRO A 9 6.58 1.11 10.46
N VAL A 10 6.68 1.61 9.23
CA VAL A 10 6.46 3.03 8.90
C VAL A 10 5.04 3.22 8.37
N ALA A 11 4.64 2.41 7.40
CA ALA A 11 3.28 2.42 6.86
C ALA A 11 2.35 1.59 7.77
N ASP A 12 2.08 2.09 8.99
CA ASP A 12 1.09 1.52 9.91
C ASP A 12 -0.25 2.28 9.84
N GLY A 13 -1.31 1.71 10.43
CA GLY A 13 -2.64 2.32 10.35
C GLY A 13 -2.74 3.68 11.05
N ARG A 14 -1.88 3.96 12.05
CA ARG A 14 -1.84 5.28 12.70
C ARG A 14 -1.19 6.30 11.78
N PHE A 15 -0.12 5.92 11.09
CA PHE A 15 0.55 6.73 10.10
C PHE A 15 -0.40 7.11 8.96
N VAL A 16 -1.10 6.13 8.38
CA VAL A 16 -2.07 6.36 7.29
C VAL A 16 -3.16 7.34 7.73
N ARG A 17 -3.81 7.09 8.87
CA ARG A 17 -4.84 8.00 9.40
C ARG A 17 -4.31 9.41 9.67
N ALA A 18 -3.09 9.53 10.20
CA ALA A 18 -2.50 10.84 10.49
C ALA A 18 -2.16 11.62 9.21
N ALA A 19 -1.75 10.93 8.15
CA ALA A 19 -1.53 11.52 6.82
C ALA A 19 -2.85 11.98 6.20
N HIS A 20 -3.86 11.11 6.20
CA HIS A 20 -5.20 11.43 5.67
C HIS A 20 -5.87 12.59 6.42
N ALA A 21 -5.73 12.67 7.75
CA ALA A 21 -6.24 13.80 8.54
C ALA A 21 -5.61 15.15 8.15
N ARG A 22 -4.48 15.13 7.43
CA ARG A 22 -3.80 16.31 6.88
C ARG A 22 -4.04 16.49 5.36
N GLY A 23 -4.91 15.67 4.76
CA GLY A 23 -5.17 15.68 3.32
C GLY A 23 -4.01 15.14 2.48
N LEU A 24 -3.10 14.35 3.07
CA LEU A 24 -1.95 13.78 2.38
C LEU A 24 -2.22 12.35 1.93
N GLN A 25 -1.76 11.99 0.73
CA GLN A 25 -1.79 10.62 0.21
C GLN A 25 -0.58 9.81 0.69
N VAL A 26 -0.77 8.51 0.89
CA VAL A 26 0.26 7.55 1.28
C VAL A 26 0.46 6.54 0.16
N HIS A 27 1.56 6.69 -0.57
CA HIS A 27 2.03 5.70 -1.54
C HIS A 27 3.16 4.87 -0.94
N VAL A 28 3.11 3.54 -1.00
CA VAL A 28 4.14 2.65 -0.42
C VAL A 28 5.02 2.03 -1.51
N TRP A 29 6.32 1.97 -1.28
CA TRP A 29 7.30 1.35 -2.19
C TRP A 29 8.30 0.47 -1.42
N THR A 30 9.00 -0.49 -2.04
CA THR A 30 8.57 -1.26 -3.22
C THR A 30 7.95 -2.55 -2.68
N VAL A 31 6.75 -2.90 -3.13
CA VAL A 31 6.00 -4.06 -2.63
C VAL A 31 5.78 -5.03 -3.78
N ASN A 32 6.25 -6.25 -3.63
CA ASN A 32 6.31 -7.23 -4.72
C ASN A 32 5.42 -8.46 -4.45
N GLU A 33 5.05 -8.70 -3.20
CA GLU A 33 4.24 -9.85 -2.80
C GLU A 33 2.74 -9.48 -2.72
N PRO A 34 1.84 -10.27 -3.36
CA PRO A 34 0.42 -9.95 -3.44
C PRO A 34 -0.25 -9.89 -2.06
N GLU A 35 0.11 -10.77 -1.13
CA GLU A 35 -0.44 -10.77 0.23
C GLU A 35 -0.13 -9.47 0.98
N ARG A 36 1.06 -8.90 0.74
CA ARG A 36 1.45 -7.59 1.29
C ARG A 36 0.71 -6.45 0.60
N MET A 37 0.49 -6.55 -0.71
CA MET A 37 -0.31 -5.57 -1.44
C MET A 37 -1.74 -5.50 -0.88
N HIS A 38 -2.41 -6.65 -0.71
CA HIS A 38 -3.73 -6.72 -0.08
C HIS A 38 -3.74 -6.07 1.30
N ARG A 39 -2.79 -6.46 2.16
CA ARG A 39 -2.70 -5.93 3.52
C ARG A 39 -2.52 -4.40 3.56
N LEU A 40 -1.66 -3.85 2.71
CA LEU A 40 -1.41 -2.41 2.66
C LEU A 40 -2.62 -1.64 2.12
N LEU A 41 -3.27 -2.17 1.08
CA LEU A 41 -4.50 -1.60 0.55
C LEU A 41 -5.63 -1.65 1.60
N ASP A 42 -5.73 -2.72 2.40
CA ASP A 42 -6.68 -2.82 3.52
C ASP A 42 -6.37 -1.84 4.66
N LEU A 43 -5.10 -1.46 4.80
CA LEU A 43 -4.68 -0.39 5.71
C LEU A 43 -5.13 1.00 5.24
N GLY A 44 -5.55 1.12 3.99
CA GLY A 44 -5.97 2.37 3.37
C GLY A 44 -4.84 3.15 2.72
N VAL A 45 -3.74 2.51 2.30
CA VAL A 45 -2.74 3.21 1.46
C VAL A 45 -3.37 3.61 0.13
N ASP A 46 -2.99 4.76 -0.40
CA ASP A 46 -3.56 5.33 -1.62
C ASP A 46 -2.90 4.75 -2.89
N GLY A 47 -1.74 4.10 -2.74
CA GLY A 47 -1.17 3.35 -3.85
C GLY A 47 0.10 2.59 -3.49
N ILE A 48 0.47 1.72 -4.42
CA ILE A 48 1.59 0.80 -4.31
C ILE A 48 2.51 1.00 -5.50
N MET A 49 3.81 1.14 -5.23
CA MET A 49 4.86 1.06 -6.23
C MET A 49 5.46 -0.35 -6.16
N THR A 50 5.54 -1.01 -7.31
CA THR A 50 5.97 -2.41 -7.44
C THR A 50 6.84 -2.58 -8.68
N ASP A 51 7.70 -3.58 -8.65
CA ASP A 51 8.40 -4.07 -9.85
C ASP A 51 7.54 -5.08 -10.63
N HIS A 52 6.45 -5.58 -10.04
CA HIS A 52 5.54 -6.59 -10.62
C HIS A 52 4.16 -6.02 -10.87
N ILE A 53 4.05 -5.21 -11.92
CA ILE A 53 2.80 -4.50 -12.27
C ILE A 53 1.67 -5.47 -12.61
N ASP A 54 1.95 -6.61 -13.23
CA ASP A 54 0.93 -7.63 -13.54
C ASP A 54 0.33 -8.21 -12.26
N THR A 55 1.16 -8.50 -11.25
CA THR A 55 0.69 -8.96 -9.92
C THR A 55 -0.17 -7.90 -9.22
N LEU A 56 0.23 -6.63 -9.28
CA LEU A 56 -0.60 -5.56 -8.71
C LEU A 56 -1.93 -5.43 -9.45
N ARG A 57 -1.96 -5.62 -10.78
CA ARG A 57 -3.21 -5.64 -11.55
C ARG A 57 -4.14 -6.75 -11.07
N GLU A 58 -3.65 -7.99 -10.98
CA GLU A 58 -4.43 -9.13 -10.48
C GLU A 58 -5.02 -8.84 -9.09
N VAL A 59 -4.22 -8.28 -8.17
CA VAL A 59 -4.68 -7.84 -6.84
C VAL A 59 -5.79 -6.78 -6.94
N MET A 60 -5.69 -5.83 -7.86
CA MET A 60 -6.72 -4.79 -8.05
C MET A 60 -8.00 -5.32 -8.71
N GLU A 61 -7.87 -6.29 -9.63
CA GLU A 61 -8.99 -7.02 -10.25
C GLU A 61 -9.74 -7.87 -9.20
N ASP A 62 -9.02 -8.63 -8.37
CA ASP A 62 -9.57 -9.43 -7.27
C ASP A 62 -10.36 -8.57 -6.26
N ARG A 63 -9.92 -7.32 -6.08
CA ARG A 63 -10.60 -6.33 -5.22
C ARG A 63 -11.78 -5.64 -5.92
N GLY A 64 -12.01 -5.88 -7.20
CA GLY A 64 -13.07 -5.25 -7.99
C GLY A 64 -12.90 -3.74 -8.19
N VAL A 65 -11.66 -3.23 -8.09
CA VAL A 65 -11.34 -1.80 -8.26
C VAL A 65 -10.61 -1.50 -9.57
N TRP A 66 -10.46 -2.51 -10.42
CA TRP A 66 -9.87 -2.44 -11.75
C TRP A 66 -10.91 -2.91 -12.78
N VAL A 67 -11.15 -2.11 -13.82
CA VAL A 67 -12.18 -2.33 -14.85
C VAL A 67 -11.57 -2.19 -16.24
#